data_AF-A0A816ETK6-F1
#
_entry.id   AF-A0A816ETK6-F1
#
_cell.length_a   1.000
_cell.length_b   1.000
_cell.length_c   1.000
_cell.angle_alpha   90.00
_cell.angle_beta   90.00
_cell.angle_gamma   90.00
#
_symmetry.space_group_name_H-M   'P 1'
#
loop_
_entity.id
_entity.type
_entity.pdbx_description
1 polymer ?
#
loop_
_entity_poly.entity_id
_entity_poly.type
_entity_poly.pdbx_seq_one_letter_code
_entity_poly.pdbx_strand_id
1 'polypeptide(L)' 'GCSDNNGGCDPKATCSQDATTNAVSCTCKAGYTNTGSAVNVVCTDSCTVNNGG' A
#
# COMPACT_ATOMS: atom_id res chain seq x y z
N GLY A 1 4.18 10.48 -9.90
CA GLY A 1 2.84 9.87 -9.78
C GLY A 1 2.97 8.39 -9.54
N CYS A 2 1.91 7.59 -9.69
CA CYS A 2 2.04 6.12 -9.53
C CYS A 2 3.01 5.47 -10.53
N SER A 3 3.22 6.10 -11.68
CA SER A 3 4.19 5.67 -12.70
C SER A 3 5.65 5.80 -12.24
N ASP A 4 5.93 6.63 -11.23
CA ASP A 4 7.28 6.86 -10.70
C ASP A 4 7.43 6.11 -9.38
N ASN A 5 8.21 5.03 -9.38
CA ASN A 5 8.47 4.22 -8.18
C ASN A 5 7.20 3.82 -7.42
N ASN A 6 6.14 3.40 -8.13
CA ASN A 6 4.84 3.03 -7.55
C ASN A 6 4.25 4.15 -6.66
N GLY A 7 4.52 5.43 -6.96
CA GLY A 7 4.06 6.57 -6.16
C GLY A 7 4.65 6.64 -4.75
N GLY A 8 5.73 5.90 -4.48
CA GLY A 8 6.30 5.74 -3.14
C GLY A 8 5.61 4.67 -2.30
N CYS A 9 4.66 3.93 -2.87
CA CYS A 9 3.98 2.82 -2.20
C CYS A 9 4.87 1.57 -2.09
N ASP A 10 4.61 0.74 -1.08
CA ASP A 10 5.22 -0.58 -0.93
C ASP A 10 5.07 -1.44 -2.21
N PRO A 11 6.04 -2.29 -2.58
CA PRO A 11 5.91 -3.22 -3.72
C PRO A 11 4.70 -4.17 -3.66
N LYS A 12 4.21 -4.46 -2.45
CA LYS A 12 3.01 -5.26 -2.17
C LYS A 12 1.75 -4.39 -2.04
N ALA A 13 1.85 -3.08 -2.27
CA ALA A 13 0.72 -2.18 -2.43
C ALA A 13 0.42 -1.91 -3.91
N THR A 14 -0.86 -1.67 -4.18
CA THR A 14 -1.34 -1.08 -5.43
C THR A 14 -1.37 0.43 -5.26
N CYS A 15 -0.70 1.15 -6.16
CA CYS A 15 -0.77 2.60 -6.23
C CYS A 15 -1.96 3.05 -7.07
N SER A 16 -2.77 3.95 -6.51
CA SER A 16 -3.88 4.63 -7.20
C SER A 16 -3.60 6.12 -7.18
N GLN A 17 -3.66 6.79 -8.33
CA GLN A 17 -3.54 8.25 -8.39
C GLN A 17 -4.89 8.84 -8.80
N ASP A 18 -5.40 9.78 -7.99
CA ASP A 18 -6.59 10.52 -8.33
C ASP A 18 -6.31 11.46 -9.51
N ALA A 19 -7.08 11.34 -10.59
CA ALA A 19 -6.83 12.09 -11.82
C ALA A 19 -7.16 13.59 -11.72
N THR A 20 -7.89 14.02 -10.68
CA THR A 20 -8.34 15.40 -10.52
C THR A 20 -7.43 16.17 -9.56
N THR A 21 -7.06 15.54 -8.44
CA THR A 21 -6.26 16.13 -7.36
C THR A 21 -4.79 15.71 -7.42
N ASN A 22 -4.44 14.76 -8.28
CA ASN A 22 -3.13 14.10 -8.34
C ASN A 22 -2.71 13.40 -7.04
N ALA A 23 -3.64 13.21 -6.09
CA ALA A 23 -3.37 12.54 -4.82
C ALA A 23 -3.01 11.07 -5.05
N VAL A 24 -1.91 10.63 -4.46
CA VAL A 24 -1.47 9.22 -4.48
C VAL A 24 -2.05 8.51 -3.27
N SER A 25 -2.70 7.37 -3.51
CA SER A 25 -3.22 6.46 -2.49
C SER A 25 -2.60 5.08 -2.67
N CYS A 26 -2.02 4.56 -1.59
CA CYS A 26 -1.43 3.22 -1.56
C CYS A 26 -2.37 2.26 -0.83
N THR A 27 -2.74 1.15 -1.47
CA THR A 27 -3.60 0.13 -0.86
C THR A 27 -2.92 -1.22 -0.92
N CYS A 28 -2.78 -1.91 0.21
CA CYS A 28 -2.17 -3.24 0.22
C CYS A 28 -2.97 -4.22 -0.64
N LYS A 29 -2.25 -5.09 -1.36
CA LYS A 29 -2.86 -6.17 -2.14
C LYS A 29 -3.61 -7.14 -1.21
N ALA A 30 -4.55 -7.89 -1.78
CA ALA A 30 -5.28 -8.93 -1.03
C ALA A 30 -4.28 -9.90 -0.35
N GLY A 31 -4.54 -10.22 0.92
CA GLY A 31 -3.64 -11.03 1.75
C GLY A 31 -2.48 -10.25 2.39
N TYR A 32 -2.43 -8.92 2.23
CA TYR A 32 -1.48 -8.05 2.92
C TYR A 32 -2.21 -6.99 3.75
N THR A 33 -1.68 -6.72 4.92
CA THR A 33 -2.19 -5.69 5.84
C THR A 33 -1.19 -4.53 5.90
N ASN A 34 -1.69 -3.30 5.93
CA ASN A 34 -0.83 -2.15 6.19
C ASN A 34 -0.36 -2.17 7.65
N THR A 35 0.94 -2.38 7.86
CA THR A 35 1.60 -2.31 9.18
C THR A 35 2.44 -1.06 9.34
N GLY A 36 2.44 -0.18 8.33
CA GLY A 36 3.18 1.08 8.34
C GLY A 36 2.33 2.24 8.86
N SER A 37 2.52 3.42 8.26
CA SER A 37 1.76 4.64 8.55
C SER A 37 0.94 5.09 7.35
N ALA A 38 0.02 6.04 7.54
CA ALA A 38 -0.83 6.57 6.47
C ALA A 38 -0.02 7.18 5.30
N VAL A 39 1.15 7.76 5.60
CA VAL A 39 2.08 8.34 4.61
C VAL A 39 3.19 7.38 4.15
N ASN A 40 3.42 6.29 4.88
CA ASN A 40 4.43 5.29 4.55
C ASN A 40 3.81 3.91 4.74
N VAL A 41 3.03 3.51 3.74
CA VAL A 41 2.31 2.24 3.73
C VAL A 41 3.34 1.12 3.60
N VAL A 42 3.28 0.18 4.52
CA VAL A 42 4.13 -1.03 4.52
C VAL A 42 3.19 -2.22 4.52
N CYS A 43 3.27 -3.04 3.47
CA CYS A 43 2.34 -4.14 3.28
C CYS A 43 2.99 -5.44 3.72
N THR A 44 2.58 -5.91 4.89
CA THR A 44 3.07 -7.16 5.48
C THR A 44 2.02 -8.25 5.30
N ASP A 45 2.47 -9.48 5.05
CA ASP A 45 1.57 -10.61 4.80
C ASP A 45 0.61 -10.77 5.99
N SER A 46 -0.69 -10.74 5.70
CA SER A 46 -1.76 -10.80 6.69
C SER A 46 -1.66 -12.05 7.58
N CYS A 47 -1.13 -13.17 7.05
CA CYS A 47 -0.91 -14.41 7.79
C CYS A 47 0.28 -14.34 8.76
N THR A 48 1.22 -13.41 8.52
CA THR A 48 2.40 -13.20 9.39
C THR A 48 2.16 -12.15 10.47
N VAL A 49 1.23 -11.22 10.25
CA VAL A 49 0.84 -10.19 11.22
C VAL A 49 -0.26 -10.65 12.15
N ASN A 50 -1.20 -11.45 11.63
CA ASN A 50 -2.19 -12.15 12.42
C ASN A 50 -1.71 -13.60 12.52
N ASN A 51 -0.95 -13.92 13.57
CA ASN A 51 -0.74 -15.31 13.97
C ASN A 51 -2.12 -15.99 13.97
N GLY A 52 -2.33 -16.91 13.02
CA GLY A 52 -3.63 -17.54 12.79
C GLY A 52 -4.24 -18.01 14.11
N GLY A 53 -5.41 -17.44 14.43
CA GLY A 53 -6.30 -17.93 15.47
C GLY A 53 -7.28 -18.92 14.88
#